data_AF-A0A853KWA4-F1
#
_entry.id   AF-A0A853KWA4-F1
#
_cell.length_a   1.000
_cell.length_b   1.000
_cell.length_c   1.000
_cell.angle_alpha   90.00
_cell.angle_beta   90.00
_cell.angle_gamma   90.00
#
_symmetry.space_group_name_H-M   'P 1'
#
loop_
_entity.id
_entity.type
_entity.pdbx_description
1 polymer ?
#
loop_
_entity_poly.entity_id
_entity_poly.type
_entity_poly.pdbx_seq_one_letter_code
_entity_poly.pdbx_strand_id
1 'polypeptide(L)'
;MIKKFVILATAALLAGCVTATSAFNEQNKIGTIYSGKVSVPQGQVLLPPGDWKVVGKSISKNNSGQPFGEVVLAKIDADKNLDGLVMFATALETSMRYYFYATDYCDPDQSTLYYEQSANQEGGNQKCFIIEDWSLHVGANANERVKQAEAYFRGNNIKKPETMVFSNYRFSRRNKLLTVQYGFNYRQPTDEVIPGYIPEEKFSYDRPFGTELWKTNLETIIAWTKEHEEPIADTFLN
;
A
#
# COMPACT_ATOMS: atom_id res chain seq x y z
N MET A 1 -1.95 50.59 37.45
CA MET A 1 -2.27 49.14 37.38
C MET A 1 -3.36 48.95 36.34
N ILE A 2 -3.42 47.78 35.69
CA ILE A 2 -4.41 47.37 34.67
C ILE A 2 -4.15 47.98 33.28
N LYS A 3 -3.28 47.35 32.47
CA LYS A 3 -3.29 47.50 30.99
C LYS A 3 -2.33 46.57 30.22
N LYS A 4 -2.10 45.32 30.63
CA LYS A 4 -1.25 44.38 29.83
C LYS A 4 -1.61 42.88 29.98
N PHE A 5 -2.89 42.48 29.96
CA PHE A 5 -3.25 41.06 30.08
C PHE A 5 -4.48 40.63 29.25
N VAL A 6 -4.54 40.97 27.96
CA VAL A 6 -5.66 40.49 27.10
C VAL A 6 -5.22 39.85 25.77
N ILE A 7 -3.93 39.81 25.42
CA ILE A 7 -3.49 39.28 24.10
C ILE A 7 -2.80 37.91 24.21
N LEU A 8 -3.26 37.03 25.10
CA LEU A 8 -2.79 35.64 25.16
C LEU A 8 -3.90 34.58 25.32
N ALA A 9 -5.17 34.98 25.29
CA ALA A 9 -6.30 34.05 25.41
C ALA A 9 -6.96 33.70 24.07
N THR A 10 -6.71 34.46 23.00
CA THR A 10 -7.33 34.24 21.67
C THR A 10 -6.54 33.31 20.75
N ALA A 11 -5.27 33.02 21.05
CA ALA A 11 -4.45 32.10 20.24
C ALA A 11 -4.68 30.61 20.58
N ALA A 12 -5.26 30.31 21.75
CA ALA A 12 -5.53 28.93 22.17
C ALA A 12 -6.86 28.36 21.60
N LEU A 13 -7.72 29.20 21.02
CA LEU A 13 -9.04 28.80 20.50
C LEU A 13 -9.05 28.48 18.99
N LEU A 14 -7.91 28.58 18.31
CA LEU A 14 -7.76 28.23 16.89
C LEU A 14 -7.00 26.92 16.66
N ALA A 15 -6.71 26.16 17.72
CA ALA A 15 -6.35 24.76 17.60
C ALA A 15 -7.60 23.99 17.15
N GLY A 16 -7.96 24.10 15.87
CA GLY A 16 -9.06 23.34 15.27
C GLY A 16 -8.82 21.86 15.55
N CYS A 17 -9.85 21.15 16.00
CA CYS A 17 -9.81 19.70 16.13
C CYS A 17 -9.44 19.10 14.76
N VAL A 18 -8.16 18.79 14.56
CA VAL A 18 -7.70 18.04 13.39
C VAL A 18 -8.22 16.62 13.58
N THR A 19 -9.28 16.28 12.87
CA THR A 19 -9.79 14.89 12.80
C THR A 19 -8.77 14.01 12.08
N ALA A 20 -8.74 12.70 12.32
CA ALA A 20 -7.80 11.82 11.62
C ALA A 20 -8.01 11.87 10.10
N THR A 21 -9.24 12.09 9.65
CA THR A 21 -9.61 12.36 8.24
C THR A 21 -8.88 13.60 7.70
N SER A 22 -8.87 14.71 8.42
CA SER A 22 -8.20 15.94 7.98
C SER A 22 -6.67 15.79 8.00
N ALA A 23 -6.10 15.15 9.02
CA ALA A 23 -4.68 14.83 9.09
C ALA A 23 -4.25 13.92 7.93
N PHE A 24 -4.99 12.85 7.68
CA PHE A 24 -4.74 11.93 6.56
C PHE A 24 -4.72 12.68 5.21
N ASN A 25 -5.68 13.58 5.01
CA ASN A 25 -5.79 14.34 3.78
C ASN A 25 -4.62 15.30 3.56
N GLU A 26 -4.19 15.99 4.61
CA GLU A 26 -3.06 16.92 4.57
C GLU A 26 -1.74 16.17 4.36
N GLN A 27 -1.53 15.09 5.11
CA GLN A 27 -0.33 14.27 5.02
C GLN A 27 -0.17 13.62 3.64
N ASN A 28 -1.27 13.12 3.06
CA ASN A 28 -1.26 12.40 1.79
C ASN A 28 -1.76 13.27 0.63
N LYS A 29 -1.32 14.54 0.57
CA LYS A 29 -1.58 15.38 -0.60
C LYS A 29 -0.96 14.74 -1.86
N ILE A 30 -1.68 14.82 -2.98
CA ILE A 30 -1.15 14.37 -4.28
C ILE A 30 0.16 15.12 -4.58
N GLY A 31 1.19 14.38 -5.00
CA GLY A 31 2.53 14.91 -5.24
C GLY A 31 3.48 14.80 -4.05
N THR A 32 3.00 14.48 -2.84
CA THR A 32 3.86 14.18 -1.68
C THR A 32 4.77 13.00 -1.98
N ILE A 33 6.03 13.07 -1.56
CA ILE A 33 7.03 12.01 -1.78
C ILE A 33 7.36 11.35 -0.45
N TYR A 34 7.37 10.02 -0.44
CA TYR A 34 7.82 9.19 0.67
C TYR A 34 9.01 8.34 0.25
N SER A 35 9.85 8.01 1.22
CA SER A 35 10.98 7.10 1.04
C SER A 35 11.10 6.19 2.26
N GLY A 36 11.30 4.90 2.03
CA GLY A 36 11.45 3.86 3.07
C GLY A 36 10.17 3.51 3.84
N LYS A 37 9.37 4.49 4.29
CA LYS A 37 8.12 4.22 5.02
C LYS A 37 7.10 5.36 4.98
N VAL A 38 5.84 5.02 5.22
CA VAL A 38 4.73 5.97 5.43
C VAL A 38 4.17 5.79 6.83
N SER A 39 4.11 6.87 7.61
CA SER A 39 3.43 6.84 8.91
C SER A 39 1.92 6.88 8.69
N VAL A 40 1.18 6.00 9.35
CA VAL A 40 -0.28 5.94 9.33
C VAL A 40 -0.80 5.86 10.76
N PRO A 41 -2.07 6.18 11.04
CA PRO A 41 -2.57 6.21 12.42
C PRO A 41 -2.37 4.91 13.21
N GLN A 42 -2.29 3.76 12.54
CA GLN A 42 -2.19 2.45 13.17
C GLN A 42 -0.78 1.84 13.19
N GLY A 43 0.22 2.49 12.60
CA GLY A 43 1.57 1.95 12.47
C GLY A 43 2.36 2.59 11.34
N GLN A 44 3.27 1.83 10.75
CA GLN A 44 4.03 2.27 9.58
C GLN A 44 3.81 1.29 8.40
N VAL A 45 3.72 1.83 7.20
CA VAL A 45 3.74 1.05 5.96
C VAL A 45 5.15 1.10 5.41
N LEU A 46 5.83 -0.04 5.35
CA LEU A 46 7.17 -0.15 4.76
C LEU A 46 7.08 0.05 3.23
N LEU A 47 8.08 0.72 2.64
CA LEU A 47 8.16 0.93 1.20
C LEU A 47 9.43 0.27 0.65
N PRO A 48 9.40 -0.29 -0.57
CA PRO A 48 10.60 -0.72 -1.26
C PRO A 48 11.55 0.47 -1.51
N PRO A 49 12.83 0.20 -1.82
CA PRO A 49 13.80 1.26 -2.08
C PRO A 49 13.39 2.29 -3.14
N GLY A 50 13.62 3.56 -2.82
CA GLY A 50 13.45 4.71 -3.72
C GLY A 50 12.33 5.67 -3.32
N ASP A 51 12.05 6.60 -4.22
CA ASP A 51 11.11 7.69 -3.98
C ASP A 51 9.72 7.36 -4.54
N TRP A 52 8.73 7.46 -3.66
CA TRP A 52 7.35 7.05 -3.93
C TRP A 52 6.42 8.24 -3.82
N LYS A 53 5.81 8.62 -4.94
CA LYS A 53 4.94 9.80 -5.02
C LYS A 53 3.49 9.43 -4.82
N VAL A 54 2.77 10.17 -3.98
CA VAL A 54 1.30 10.06 -3.85
C VAL A 54 0.64 10.49 -5.15
N VAL A 55 -0.08 9.58 -5.80
CA VAL A 55 -0.79 9.84 -7.07
C VAL A 55 -2.30 9.65 -6.95
N GLY A 56 -2.77 9.01 -5.88
CA GLY A 56 -4.19 8.89 -5.58
C GLY A 56 -4.43 8.69 -4.09
N LYS A 57 -5.58 9.16 -3.60
CA LYS A 57 -6.03 8.88 -2.24
C LYS A 57 -7.54 8.96 -2.12
N SER A 58 -8.09 8.23 -1.16
CA SER A 58 -9.51 8.35 -0.81
C SER A 58 -9.72 8.01 0.66
N ILE A 59 -10.88 8.41 1.16
CA ILE A 59 -11.40 7.91 2.43
C ILE A 59 -12.66 7.13 2.13
N SER A 60 -12.66 5.86 2.49
CA SER A 60 -13.82 4.98 2.38
C SER A 60 -14.35 4.65 3.77
N LYS A 61 -15.51 3.98 3.84
CA LYS A 61 -16.04 3.43 5.07
C LYS A 61 -16.39 1.96 4.85
N ASN A 62 -16.10 1.12 5.83
CA ASN A 62 -16.60 -0.25 5.81
C ASN A 62 -18.09 -0.32 6.20
N ASN A 63 -18.67 -1.52 6.17
CA ASN A 63 -20.08 -1.75 6.52
C ASN A 63 -20.45 -1.37 7.98
N SER A 64 -19.46 -1.27 8.87
CA SER A 64 -19.65 -0.79 10.24
C SER A 64 -19.44 0.73 10.39
N GLY A 65 -19.24 1.45 9.28
CA GLY A 65 -19.00 2.88 9.26
C GLY A 65 -17.58 3.32 9.64
N GLN A 66 -16.65 2.38 9.86
CA GLN A 66 -15.28 2.71 10.22
C GLN A 66 -14.55 3.34 9.04
N PRO A 67 -13.89 4.51 9.21
CA PRO A 67 -13.21 5.20 8.13
C PRO A 67 -11.87 4.54 7.81
N PHE A 68 -11.61 4.36 6.52
CA PHE A 68 -10.35 3.85 5.98
C PHE A 68 -9.67 4.91 5.12
N GLY A 69 -8.38 5.12 5.37
CA GLY A 69 -7.53 5.91 4.50
C GLY A 69 -6.91 4.97 3.48
N GLU A 70 -7.06 5.32 2.21
CA GLU A 70 -6.49 4.55 1.12
C GLU A 70 -5.59 5.44 0.27
N VAL A 71 -4.40 4.94 -0.08
CA VAL A 71 -3.38 5.70 -0.82
C VAL A 71 -2.87 4.85 -1.98
N VAL A 72 -2.53 5.53 -3.08
CA VAL A 72 -1.76 5.00 -4.20
C VAL A 72 -0.49 5.83 -4.32
N LEU A 73 0.66 5.16 -4.18
CA LEU A 73 1.97 5.69 -4.45
C LEU A 73 2.49 5.13 -5.76
N ALA A 74 3.25 5.92 -6.51
CA ALA A 74 3.89 5.52 -7.74
C ALA A 74 5.39 5.82 -7.70
N LYS A 75 6.18 4.87 -8.19
CA LYS A 75 7.58 5.08 -8.57
C LYS A 75 7.59 5.36 -10.07
N ILE A 76 8.06 6.56 -10.43
CA ILE A 76 8.06 7.06 -11.80
C ILE A 76 9.49 7.43 -12.15
N ASP A 77 10.02 6.89 -13.26
CA ASP A 77 11.38 7.17 -13.71
C ASP A 77 11.52 8.56 -14.37
N ALA A 78 12.74 8.89 -14.81
CA ALA A 78 13.03 10.14 -15.50
C ALA A 78 12.34 10.25 -16.88
N ASP A 79 12.05 9.12 -17.53
CA ASP A 79 11.42 9.01 -18.84
C ASP A 79 9.89 8.91 -18.79
N LYS A 80 9.32 9.12 -17.58
CA LYS A 80 7.89 9.06 -17.25
C LYS A 80 7.28 7.68 -17.41
N ASN A 81 8.03 6.60 -17.25
CA ASN A 81 7.49 5.26 -17.11
C ASN A 81 7.09 4.99 -15.66
N LEU A 82 6.02 4.22 -15.49
CA LEU A 82 5.59 3.70 -14.20
C LEU A 82 6.32 2.38 -13.90
N ASP A 83 7.22 2.42 -12.92
CA ASP A 83 8.05 1.27 -12.54
C ASP A 83 7.47 0.49 -11.36
N GLY A 84 6.75 1.20 -10.49
CA GLY A 84 6.26 0.64 -9.24
C GLY A 84 4.95 1.28 -8.80
N LEU A 85 4.11 0.49 -8.13
CA LEU A 85 2.96 0.96 -7.40
C LEU A 85 3.01 0.47 -5.96
N VAL A 86 2.64 1.31 -5.00
CA VAL A 86 2.28 0.86 -3.65
C VAL A 86 0.88 1.34 -3.35
N MET A 87 0.00 0.40 -3.05
CA MET A 87 -1.39 0.65 -2.75
C MET A 87 -1.66 0.13 -1.34
N PHE A 88 -2.10 0.99 -0.43
CA PHE A 88 -2.44 0.55 0.91
C PHE A 88 -3.77 1.12 1.38
N ALA A 89 -4.42 0.37 2.26
CA ALA A 89 -5.59 0.82 3.01
C ALA A 89 -5.43 0.44 4.49
N THR A 90 -5.76 1.37 5.37
CA THR A 90 -5.74 1.17 6.82
C THR A 90 -6.82 2.01 7.49
N ALA A 91 -7.29 1.57 8.65
CA ALA A 91 -8.33 2.31 9.35
C ALA A 91 -7.75 3.60 9.97
N LEU A 92 -8.47 4.71 9.84
CA LEU A 92 -8.00 6.00 10.36
C LEU A 92 -8.26 6.15 11.86
N GLU A 93 -9.40 5.63 12.32
CA GLU A 93 -9.84 5.69 13.71
C GLU A 93 -10.52 4.37 14.05
N THR A 94 -10.02 3.65 15.06
CA THR A 94 -10.68 2.44 15.58
C THR A 94 -10.63 2.44 17.10
N SER A 95 -11.77 2.16 17.74
CA SER A 95 -11.79 2.00 19.20
C SER A 95 -11.05 0.73 19.60
N MET A 96 -10.46 0.70 20.80
CA MET A 96 -9.83 -0.52 21.35
C MET A 96 -10.80 -1.70 21.53
N ARG A 97 -12.11 -1.45 21.49
CA ARG A 97 -13.15 -2.49 21.59
C ARG A 97 -13.60 -3.03 20.22
N TYR A 98 -13.08 -2.46 19.14
CA TYR A 98 -13.37 -2.91 17.77
C TYR A 98 -12.32 -3.95 17.34
N TYR A 99 -12.76 -5.00 16.66
CA TYR A 99 -11.89 -6.06 16.16
C TYR A 99 -12.15 -6.25 14.66
N PHE A 100 -11.09 -6.28 13.86
CA PHE A 100 -11.20 -6.70 12.46
C PHE A 100 -11.27 -8.21 12.39
N TYR A 101 -12.25 -8.75 11.69
CA TYR A 101 -12.42 -10.19 11.54
C TYR A 101 -11.62 -10.73 10.35
N ALA A 102 -11.41 -12.03 10.38
CA ALA A 102 -10.91 -12.75 9.23
C ALA A 102 -11.90 -12.62 8.05
N THR A 103 -11.38 -12.35 6.86
CA THR A 103 -12.14 -12.36 5.60
C THR A 103 -11.50 -13.30 4.59
N ASP A 104 -12.22 -13.56 3.51
CA ASP A 104 -11.79 -14.30 2.30
C ASP A 104 -10.66 -13.63 1.51
N TYR A 105 -10.08 -12.53 2.00
CA TYR A 105 -8.97 -11.85 1.33
C TYR A 105 -7.73 -12.76 1.23
N CYS A 106 -7.55 -13.67 2.19
CA CYS A 106 -6.44 -14.61 2.19
C CYS A 106 -6.72 -15.88 1.37
N ASP A 107 -7.91 -16.01 0.80
CA ASP A 107 -8.29 -17.18 0.02
C ASP A 107 -7.85 -16.96 -1.44
N PRO A 108 -7.00 -17.83 -2.01
CA PRO A 108 -6.52 -17.69 -3.38
C PRO A 108 -7.66 -17.90 -4.38
N ASP A 109 -7.58 -17.21 -5.53
CA ASP A 109 -8.50 -17.40 -6.64
C ASP A 109 -7.81 -18.04 -7.86
N GLN A 110 -8.53 -18.13 -8.99
CA GLN A 110 -8.00 -18.76 -10.21
C GLN A 110 -6.84 -17.97 -10.86
N SER A 111 -6.72 -16.68 -10.56
CA SER A 111 -5.70 -15.78 -11.09
C SER A 111 -4.46 -15.66 -10.20
N THR A 112 -4.52 -16.23 -8.99
CA THR A 112 -3.39 -16.31 -8.07
C THR A 112 -2.22 -17.11 -8.66
N LEU A 113 -1.06 -16.46 -8.76
CA LEU A 113 0.20 -17.07 -9.22
C LEU A 113 0.89 -17.83 -8.09
N TYR A 114 0.86 -17.28 -6.88
CA TYR A 114 1.45 -17.85 -5.67
C TYR A 114 0.71 -17.34 -4.43
N TYR A 115 0.59 -18.14 -3.39
CA TYR A 115 0.03 -17.69 -2.11
C TYR A 115 0.68 -18.41 -0.94
N GLU A 116 0.72 -17.73 0.19
CA GLU A 116 1.06 -18.32 1.48
C GLU A 116 0.18 -17.70 2.57
N GLN A 117 -0.34 -18.55 3.47
CA GLN A 117 -1.16 -18.12 4.59
C GLN A 117 -0.48 -18.49 5.91
N SER A 118 0.18 -17.51 6.53
CA SER A 118 0.92 -17.67 7.78
C SER A 118 0.03 -17.70 9.02
N ALA A 119 -1.11 -16.98 9.01
CA ALA A 119 -2.11 -17.03 10.06
C ALA A 119 -3.51 -16.65 9.57
N ASN A 120 -4.52 -17.44 9.97
CA ASN A 120 -5.94 -17.10 9.81
C ASN A 120 -6.71 -17.67 11.01
N GLN A 121 -6.83 -16.88 12.08
CA GLN A 121 -7.45 -17.31 13.34
C GLN A 121 -8.75 -16.55 13.63
N GLU A 122 -9.72 -17.24 14.23
CA GLU A 122 -10.86 -16.61 14.88
C GLU A 122 -10.36 -15.60 15.94
N GLY A 123 -10.93 -14.39 15.96
CA GLY A 123 -10.50 -13.33 16.88
C GLY A 123 -9.63 -12.22 16.26
N GLY A 124 -9.45 -12.24 14.94
CA GLY A 124 -8.99 -11.06 14.19
C GLY A 124 -7.49 -10.94 13.98
N ASN A 125 -6.81 -12.09 13.90
CA ASN A 125 -5.44 -12.19 13.41
C ASN A 125 -5.46 -12.81 12.01
N GLN A 126 -5.08 -12.03 11.01
CA GLN A 126 -4.77 -12.51 9.66
C GLN A 126 -3.39 -12.03 9.26
N LYS A 127 -2.60 -12.95 8.71
CA LYS A 127 -1.28 -12.71 8.14
C LYS A 127 -1.16 -13.62 6.92
N CYS A 128 -1.23 -13.03 5.74
CA CYS A 128 -1.17 -13.75 4.48
C CYS A 128 -0.63 -12.86 3.36
N PHE A 129 -0.14 -13.49 2.31
CA PHE A 129 0.15 -12.81 1.06
C PHE A 129 -0.22 -13.64 -0.17
N ILE A 130 -0.50 -12.92 -1.26
CA ILE A 130 -0.89 -13.47 -2.56
C ILE A 130 -0.13 -12.71 -3.65
N ILE A 131 0.40 -13.43 -4.64
CA ILE A 131 1.03 -12.87 -5.84
C ILE A 131 0.09 -13.01 -7.03
N GLU A 132 -0.15 -11.91 -7.74
CA GLU A 132 -1.09 -11.84 -8.87
C GLU A 132 -0.54 -10.95 -10.00
N ASP A 133 -0.95 -11.20 -11.24
CA ASP A 133 -0.66 -10.31 -12.38
C ASP A 133 -1.92 -9.51 -12.70
N TRP A 134 -1.90 -8.20 -12.44
CA TRP A 134 -3.06 -7.33 -12.62
C TRP A 134 -2.92 -6.46 -13.86
N SER A 135 -4.01 -6.35 -14.62
CA SER A 135 -4.15 -5.30 -15.62
C SER A 135 -4.20 -3.92 -14.95
N LEU A 136 -3.44 -2.97 -15.47
CA LEU A 136 -3.51 -1.56 -15.06
C LEU A 136 -4.60 -0.79 -15.81
N HIS A 137 -5.50 -1.47 -16.50
CA HIS A 137 -6.66 -0.83 -17.13
C HIS A 137 -7.69 -0.43 -16.05
N VAL A 138 -8.01 0.85 -15.99
CA VAL A 138 -8.93 1.40 -14.98
C VAL A 138 -10.33 1.53 -15.57
N GLY A 139 -11.22 0.63 -15.17
CA GLY A 139 -12.63 0.63 -15.57
C GLY A 139 -13.50 1.63 -14.79
N ALA A 140 -14.75 1.79 -15.22
CA ALA A 140 -15.71 2.74 -14.63
C ALA A 140 -16.03 2.45 -13.14
N ASN A 141 -15.94 1.18 -12.73
CA ASN A 141 -16.25 0.73 -11.37
C ASN A 141 -15.02 0.74 -10.43
N ALA A 142 -13.87 1.25 -10.89
CA ALA A 142 -12.69 1.34 -10.05
C ALA A 142 -12.90 2.25 -8.83
N ASN A 143 -12.21 1.93 -7.74
CA ASN A 143 -12.20 2.72 -6.52
C ASN A 143 -11.67 4.14 -6.78
N GLU A 144 -12.15 5.10 -6.01
CA GLU A 144 -11.86 6.53 -6.21
C GLU A 144 -10.36 6.84 -6.20
N ARG A 145 -9.58 6.26 -5.29
CA ARG A 145 -8.12 6.43 -5.28
C ARG A 145 -7.44 5.95 -6.56
N VAL A 146 -7.95 4.90 -7.20
CA VAL A 146 -7.40 4.36 -8.46
C VAL A 146 -7.77 5.26 -9.63
N LYS A 147 -9.01 5.80 -9.64
CA LYS A 147 -9.43 6.81 -10.62
C LYS A 147 -8.58 8.09 -10.53
N GLN A 148 -8.26 8.53 -9.31
CA GLN A 148 -7.37 9.67 -9.10
C GLN A 148 -5.95 9.39 -9.59
N ALA A 149 -5.40 8.21 -9.30
CA ALA A 149 -4.09 7.80 -9.83
C ALA A 149 -4.09 7.80 -11.37
N GLU A 150 -5.13 7.24 -12.00
CA GLU A 150 -5.28 7.26 -13.45
C GLU A 150 -5.34 8.67 -14.03
N ALA A 151 -6.10 9.57 -13.41
CA ALA A 151 -6.17 10.97 -13.80
C ALA A 151 -4.80 11.65 -13.66
N TYR A 152 -4.05 11.36 -12.59
CA TYR A 152 -2.68 11.86 -12.40
C TYR A 152 -1.75 11.36 -13.52
N PHE A 153 -1.77 10.06 -13.83
CA PHE A 153 -0.93 9.49 -14.87
C PHE A 153 -1.22 10.11 -16.24
N ARG A 154 -2.49 10.24 -16.62
CA ARG A 154 -2.90 10.90 -17.87
C ARG A 154 -2.49 12.36 -17.90
N GLY A 155 -2.77 13.11 -16.84
CA GLY A 155 -2.46 14.55 -16.77
C GLY A 155 -0.96 14.86 -16.83
N ASN A 156 -0.11 13.92 -16.42
CA ASN A 156 1.35 14.10 -16.39
C ASN A 156 2.09 13.38 -17.53
N ASN A 157 1.36 12.70 -18.43
CA ASN A 157 1.89 11.85 -19.50
C ASN A 157 2.79 10.72 -18.99
N ILE A 158 2.35 10.05 -17.92
CA ILE A 158 3.04 8.86 -17.39
C ILE A 158 2.63 7.64 -18.22
N LYS A 159 3.63 6.94 -18.75
CA LYS A 159 3.46 5.70 -19.50
C LYS A 159 3.31 4.56 -18.50
N LYS A 160 2.23 3.80 -18.63
CA LYS A 160 1.96 2.62 -17.80
C LYS A 160 2.23 1.35 -18.61
N PRO A 161 2.79 0.29 -18.00
CA PRO A 161 2.70 -1.04 -18.59
C PRO A 161 1.24 -1.50 -18.62
N GLU A 162 0.93 -2.47 -19.47
CA GLU A 162 -0.42 -3.06 -19.55
C GLU A 162 -0.79 -3.81 -18.26
N THR A 163 0.20 -4.48 -17.66
CA THR A 163 0.05 -5.26 -16.44
C THR A 163 1.27 -5.11 -15.52
N MET A 164 1.09 -5.38 -14.23
CA MET A 164 2.17 -5.48 -13.24
C MET A 164 1.91 -6.67 -12.32
N VAL A 165 2.99 -7.25 -11.78
CA VAL A 165 2.87 -8.29 -10.76
C VAL A 165 2.76 -7.63 -9.40
N PHE A 166 1.71 -7.99 -8.65
CA PHE A 166 1.41 -7.46 -7.33
C PHE A 166 1.71 -8.49 -6.26
N SER A 167 2.42 -8.03 -5.24
CA SER A 167 2.54 -8.68 -3.94
C SER A 167 1.51 -8.09 -2.98
N ASN A 168 0.47 -8.85 -2.68
CA ASN A 168 -0.69 -8.43 -1.92
C ASN A 168 -0.63 -8.99 -0.51
N TYR A 169 -0.53 -8.14 0.50
CA TYR A 169 -0.54 -8.55 1.91
C TYR A 169 -1.81 -8.11 2.60
N ARG A 170 -2.21 -8.90 3.59
CA ARG A 170 -3.18 -8.48 4.61
C ARG A 170 -2.67 -8.84 5.99
N PHE A 171 -2.65 -7.82 6.84
CA PHE A 171 -2.28 -7.92 8.24
C PHE A 171 -3.41 -7.37 9.11
N SER A 172 -3.98 -8.20 9.96
CA SER A 172 -4.90 -7.76 11.01
C SER A 172 -4.44 -8.27 12.37
N ARG A 173 -4.58 -7.42 13.38
CA ARG A 173 -4.40 -7.78 14.80
C ARG A 173 -5.25 -6.85 15.64
N ARG A 174 -6.29 -7.40 16.27
CA ARG A 174 -7.25 -6.63 17.09
C ARG A 174 -7.90 -5.48 16.28
N ASN A 175 -7.67 -4.24 16.70
CA ASN A 175 -8.22 -3.03 16.08
C ASN A 175 -7.31 -2.45 14.97
N LYS A 176 -6.21 -3.13 14.62
CA LYS A 176 -5.33 -2.75 13.51
C LYS A 176 -5.62 -3.59 12.26
N LEU A 177 -5.65 -2.93 11.10
CA LEU A 177 -5.75 -3.58 9.80
C LEU A 177 -4.93 -2.81 8.77
N LEU A 178 -4.10 -3.53 8.03
CA LEU A 178 -3.41 -3.09 6.83
C LEU A 178 -3.70 -4.07 5.70
N THR A 179 -4.15 -3.54 4.58
CA THR A 179 -3.94 -4.19 3.29
C THR A 179 -2.91 -3.37 2.53
N VAL A 180 -1.88 -4.02 2.01
CA VAL A 180 -0.82 -3.35 1.24
C VAL A 180 -0.45 -4.19 0.04
N GLN A 181 -0.28 -3.54 -1.10
CA GLN A 181 -0.13 -4.15 -2.41
C GLN A 181 1.05 -3.47 -3.09
N TYR A 182 2.10 -4.23 -3.39
CA TYR A 182 3.31 -3.74 -4.06
C TYR A 182 3.32 -4.25 -5.49
N GLY A 183 3.08 -3.35 -6.44
CA GLY A 183 3.14 -3.62 -7.87
C GLY A 183 4.53 -3.39 -8.42
N PHE A 184 5.07 -4.38 -9.12
CA PHE A 184 6.39 -4.35 -9.74
C PHE A 184 6.28 -4.49 -11.26
N ASN A 185 7.00 -3.63 -11.99
CA ASN A 185 7.11 -3.76 -13.44
C ASN A 185 8.11 -4.88 -13.78
N TYR A 186 7.62 -6.10 -13.92
CA TYR A 186 8.42 -7.29 -14.23
C TYR A 186 9.14 -7.25 -15.60
N ARG A 187 8.94 -6.21 -16.41
CA ARG A 187 9.62 -6.02 -17.71
C ARG A 187 10.94 -5.27 -17.57
N GLN A 188 11.23 -4.71 -16.39
CA GLN A 188 12.50 -4.08 -16.10
C GLN A 188 13.64 -5.11 -16.07
N PRO A 189 14.90 -4.68 -16.26
CA PRO A 189 16.06 -5.48 -15.88
C PRO A 189 15.91 -6.07 -14.47
N THR A 190 16.44 -7.27 -14.24
CA THR A 190 16.26 -8.01 -12.98
C THR A 190 16.83 -7.28 -11.77
N ASP A 191 17.88 -6.49 -11.93
CA ASP A 191 18.46 -5.65 -10.88
C ASP A 191 17.67 -4.36 -10.63
N GLU A 192 16.70 -4.03 -11.49
CA GLU A 192 15.86 -2.83 -11.39
C GLU A 192 14.44 -3.11 -10.88
N VAL A 193 13.91 -4.34 -11.05
CA VAL A 193 12.55 -4.69 -10.59
C VAL A 193 12.36 -4.47 -9.09
N ILE A 194 13.39 -4.80 -8.30
CA ILE A 194 13.50 -4.48 -6.88
C ILE A 194 14.97 -4.07 -6.63
N PRO A 195 15.30 -2.76 -6.69
CA PRO A 195 16.68 -2.32 -6.66
C PRO A 195 17.42 -2.72 -5.40
N GLY A 196 18.57 -3.37 -5.57
CA GLY A 196 19.45 -3.80 -4.47
C GLY A 196 19.00 -5.03 -3.70
N TYR A 197 17.94 -5.71 -4.15
CA TYR A 197 17.47 -6.95 -3.54
C TYR A 197 18.14 -8.18 -4.18
N ILE A 198 18.62 -9.09 -3.34
CA ILE A 198 19.15 -10.39 -3.74
C ILE A 198 18.45 -11.43 -2.85
N PRO A 199 17.70 -12.37 -3.43
CA PRO A 199 17.02 -13.43 -2.67
C PRO A 199 18.00 -14.26 -1.83
N GLU A 200 17.62 -14.58 -0.59
CA GLU A 200 18.32 -15.57 0.23
C GLU A 200 18.13 -16.99 -0.33
N GLU A 201 16.91 -17.27 -0.80
CA GLU A 201 16.56 -18.54 -1.44
C GLU A 201 16.08 -18.32 -2.88
N LYS A 202 16.59 -19.12 -3.82
CA LYS A 202 16.06 -19.14 -5.19
C LYS A 202 14.74 -19.90 -5.20
N PHE A 203 13.68 -19.21 -5.58
CA PHE A 203 12.39 -19.83 -5.88
C PHE A 203 12.40 -20.36 -7.32
N SER A 204 11.92 -21.58 -7.55
CA SER A 204 11.71 -22.14 -8.90
C SER A 204 10.22 -22.13 -9.21
N TYR A 205 9.82 -21.35 -10.22
CA TYR A 205 8.45 -21.39 -10.72
C TYR A 205 8.34 -22.40 -11.86
N ASP A 206 7.66 -23.52 -11.60
CA ASP A 206 7.67 -24.69 -12.49
C ASP A 206 6.70 -24.60 -13.69
N ARG A 207 5.94 -23.50 -13.84
CA ARG A 207 4.99 -23.35 -14.95
C ARG A 207 5.68 -22.84 -16.22
N PRO A 208 5.44 -23.45 -17.40
CA PRO A 208 6.10 -23.10 -18.66
C PRO A 208 5.45 -21.88 -19.33
N PHE A 209 5.52 -20.71 -18.71
CA PHE A 209 4.92 -19.48 -19.23
C PHE A 209 5.89 -18.29 -19.17
N GLY A 210 5.77 -17.38 -20.14
CA GLY A 210 6.54 -16.14 -20.20
C GLY A 210 7.93 -16.28 -20.82
N THR A 211 8.68 -15.17 -20.81
CA THR A 211 10.10 -15.14 -21.19
C THR A 211 10.97 -15.49 -19.96
N GLU A 212 12.24 -15.82 -20.17
CA GLU A 212 13.19 -16.03 -19.07
C GLU A 212 13.28 -14.81 -18.13
N LEU A 213 13.23 -13.60 -18.68
CA LEU A 213 13.20 -12.36 -17.89
C LEU A 213 11.94 -12.29 -17.01
N TRP A 214 10.78 -12.61 -17.59
CA TRP A 214 9.51 -12.63 -16.86
C TRP A 214 9.57 -13.61 -15.69
N LYS A 215 10.01 -14.84 -15.95
CA LYS A 215 10.13 -15.88 -14.93
C LYS A 215 11.09 -15.47 -13.82
N THR A 216 12.30 -15.01 -14.18
CA THR A 216 13.31 -14.55 -13.22
C THR A 216 12.78 -13.43 -12.32
N ASN A 217 12.07 -12.46 -12.91
CA ASN A 217 11.50 -11.35 -12.15
C ASN A 217 10.33 -11.79 -11.26
N LEU A 218 9.49 -12.72 -11.72
CA LEU A 218 8.44 -13.31 -10.88
C LEU A 218 9.03 -14.05 -9.68
N GLU A 219 10.05 -14.89 -9.90
CA GLU A 219 10.75 -15.62 -8.83
C GLU A 219 11.38 -14.65 -7.82
N THR A 220 11.96 -13.55 -8.30
CA THR A 220 12.51 -12.47 -7.46
C THR A 220 11.41 -11.81 -6.62
N ILE A 221 10.25 -11.52 -7.20
CA ILE A 221 9.10 -10.92 -6.49
C ILE A 221 8.52 -11.89 -5.46
N ILE A 222 8.41 -13.17 -5.78
CA ILE A 222 7.95 -14.22 -4.84
C ILE A 222 8.90 -14.30 -3.65
N ALA A 223 10.21 -14.38 -3.90
CA ALA A 223 11.21 -14.43 -2.83
C ALA A 223 11.14 -13.17 -1.96
N TRP A 224 11.11 -11.97 -2.59
CA TRP A 224 11.01 -10.71 -1.86
C TRP A 224 9.78 -10.69 -0.96
N THR A 225 8.66 -11.18 -1.50
CA THR A 225 7.40 -11.20 -0.79
C THR A 225 7.46 -12.08 0.46
N LYS A 226 8.02 -13.27 0.32
CA LYS A 226 8.17 -14.20 1.44
C LYS A 226 9.09 -13.63 2.52
N GLU A 227 10.25 -13.12 2.11
CA GLU A 227 11.27 -12.57 3.03
C GLU A 227 10.79 -11.29 3.74
N HIS A 228 9.92 -10.50 3.12
CA HIS A 228 9.43 -9.23 3.68
C HIS A 228 8.09 -9.34 4.42
N GLU A 229 7.43 -10.50 4.43
CA GLU A 229 6.14 -10.65 5.12
C GLU A 229 6.23 -10.26 6.61
N GLU A 230 7.21 -10.80 7.33
CA GLU A 230 7.42 -10.51 8.75
C GLU A 230 7.90 -9.07 9.01
N PRO A 231 8.92 -8.53 8.31
CA PRO A 231 9.29 -7.12 8.43
C PRO A 231 8.13 -6.14 8.19
N ILE A 232 7.29 -6.37 7.18
CA ILE A 232 6.15 -5.49 6.88
C ILE A 232 5.09 -5.62 7.98
N ALA A 233 4.77 -6.84 8.41
CA ALA A 233 3.81 -7.07 9.48
C ALA A 233 4.25 -6.40 10.79
N ASP A 234 5.51 -6.57 11.19
CA ASP A 234 6.04 -5.99 12.43
C ASP A 234 6.12 -4.47 12.38
N THR A 235 6.51 -3.90 11.24
CA THR A 235 6.55 -2.44 11.02
C THR A 235 5.18 -1.79 11.19
N PHE A 236 4.10 -2.52 10.88
CA PHE A 236 2.74 -2.02 11.03
C PHE A 236 2.12 -2.35 12.40
N LEU A 237 2.34 -3.55 12.91
CA LEU A 237 1.63 -4.07 14.07
C LEU A 237 2.25 -3.66 15.42
N ASN A 238 3.55 -3.36 15.46
CA ASN A 238 4.29 -3.00 16.68
C ASN A 238 4.62 -1.50 16.73
#